data_AF-A0A2V7TLP1-F1
#
_entry.id   AF-A0A2V7TLP1-F1
#
_cell.length_a   1.000
_cell.length_b   1.000
_cell.length_c   1.000
_cell.angle_alpha   90.00
_cell.angle_beta   90.00
_cell.angle_gamma   90.00
#
_symmetry.space_group_name_H-M   'P 1'
#
loop_
_entity.id
_entity.type
_entity.pdbx_description
1 polymer ?
#
loop_
_entity_poly.entity_id
_entity_poly.type
_entity_poly.pdbx_seq_one_letter_code
_entity_poly.pdbx_strand_id
1 'polypeptide(L)'
;MAADPLRCGQEAGGRFYWLEYGFCDMKIFGPEQARGVILWNHGIAGTQVQHAAPPALALRLLQARGWDVLKLNRHNLSEGADSYRRAEERVLEEIKTQRARGYRKIVIAGQSFGGRVALEVGTTSSDLFATIAMAPGMETTIGTAGPRGRPTSACASPRASVSPWCSQAGMSSSAIPTAGRPRGRSSRPRAGPT
;
A
#
# COMPACT_ATOMS: atom_id res chain seq x y z
N MET A 1 26.15 0.34 -28.18
CA MET A 1 25.26 1.10 -27.27
C MET A 1 24.90 0.18 -26.13
N ALA A 2 25.13 0.56 -24.87
CA ALA A 2 24.63 -0.22 -23.75
C ALA A 2 23.10 -0.24 -23.81
N ALA A 3 22.48 -1.40 -23.53
CA ALA A 3 21.03 -1.48 -23.44
C ALA A 3 20.55 -0.54 -22.33
N ASP A 4 19.47 0.20 -22.57
CA ASP A 4 18.85 1.05 -21.55
C ASP A 4 18.49 0.20 -20.33
N PRO A 5 19.09 0.48 -19.15
CA PRO A 5 18.87 -0.32 -17.95
C PRO A 5 17.44 -0.23 -17.41
N LEU A 6 16.63 0.74 -17.89
CA LEU A 6 15.23 0.93 -17.51
C LEU A 6 14.25 0.49 -18.59
N ARG A 7 14.72 -0.14 -19.68
CA ARG A 7 13.83 -0.63 -20.75
C ARG A 7 12.72 -1.51 -20.16
N CYS A 8 11.55 -1.48 -20.76
CA CYS A 8 10.47 -2.37 -20.36
C CYS A 8 10.71 -3.83 -20.75
N GLY A 9 9.97 -4.74 -20.11
CA GLY A 9 9.90 -6.14 -20.50
C GLY A 9 11.26 -6.82 -20.38
N GLN A 10 12.00 -6.50 -19.32
CA GLN A 10 13.24 -7.19 -19.03
C GLN A 10 12.93 -8.55 -18.44
N GLU A 11 13.60 -9.58 -18.95
CA GLU A 11 13.60 -10.89 -18.32
C GLU A 11 14.17 -10.77 -16.90
N ALA A 12 13.49 -11.37 -15.92
CA ALA A 12 13.93 -11.31 -14.52
C ALA A 12 15.36 -11.84 -14.35
N GLY A 13 15.67 -12.95 -15.02
CA GLY A 13 16.94 -13.67 -14.90
C GLY A 13 17.18 -14.07 -13.43
N GLY A 14 18.44 -13.95 -12.97
CA GLY A 14 18.80 -14.22 -11.57
C GLY A 14 18.57 -13.06 -10.61
N ARG A 15 17.86 -12.00 -11.01
CA ARG A 15 17.71 -10.78 -10.20
C ARG A 15 16.54 -10.90 -9.24
N PHE A 16 16.71 -10.43 -8.01
CA PHE A 16 15.59 -10.28 -7.07
C PHE A 16 14.78 -9.01 -7.31
N TYR A 17 15.46 -7.94 -7.71
CA TYR A 17 14.85 -6.64 -7.99
C TYR A 17 15.47 -6.00 -9.24
N TRP A 18 14.66 -5.29 -10.00
CA TRP A 18 15.10 -4.44 -11.11
C TRP A 18 14.10 -3.32 -11.36
N LEU A 19 14.55 -2.26 -12.03
CA LEU A 19 13.68 -1.15 -12.44
C LEU A 19 13.36 -1.23 -13.93
N GLU A 20 12.15 -0.80 -14.27
CA GLU A 20 11.71 -0.53 -15.63
C GLU A 20 10.95 0.79 -15.69
N TYR A 21 10.80 1.38 -16.86
CA TYR A 21 9.76 2.37 -17.08
C TYR A 21 8.39 1.74 -16.82
N GLY A 22 7.52 2.48 -16.12
CA GLY A 22 6.19 2.02 -15.77
C GLY A 22 5.28 1.86 -16.98
N PHE A 23 5.42 2.75 -17.96
CA PHE A 23 4.63 2.74 -19.21
C PHE A 23 5.57 2.98 -20.40
N CYS A 24 5.68 1.97 -21.26
CA CYS A 24 6.67 1.88 -22.34
C CYS A 24 6.27 2.69 -23.58
N ASP A 25 4.97 2.95 -23.69
CA ASP A 25 4.33 3.67 -24.79
C ASP A 25 4.14 5.16 -24.46
N MET A 26 4.71 5.62 -23.34
CA MET A 26 4.59 7.00 -22.88
C MET A 26 5.94 7.72 -22.94
N LYS A 27 5.88 9.04 -23.14
CA LYS A 27 7.05 9.90 -23.05
C LYS A 27 7.73 9.76 -21.69
N ILE A 28 9.05 9.66 -21.71
CA ILE A 28 9.92 9.79 -20.55
C ILE A 28 10.50 11.22 -20.54
N PHE A 29 10.41 11.90 -19.40
CA PHE A 29 10.84 13.29 -19.25
C PHE A 29 12.28 13.40 -18.74
N GLY A 30 12.71 12.46 -17.88
CA GLY A 30 14.00 12.48 -17.22
C GLY A 30 14.06 13.49 -16.07
N PRO A 31 15.10 13.40 -15.22
CA PRO A 31 15.20 14.16 -13.97
C PRO A 31 15.20 15.70 -14.15
N GLU A 32 15.66 16.19 -15.30
CA GLU A 32 15.70 17.62 -15.60
C GLU A 32 14.30 18.19 -15.87
N GLN A 33 13.52 17.51 -16.72
CA GLN A 33 12.23 18.00 -17.23
C GLN A 33 11.03 17.47 -16.44
N ALA A 34 11.17 16.32 -15.78
CA ALA A 34 10.09 15.74 -15.00
C ALA A 34 9.74 16.63 -13.79
N ARG A 35 8.45 16.65 -13.45
CA ARG A 35 7.96 17.19 -12.17
C ARG A 35 8.53 16.42 -10.98
N GLY A 36 8.84 15.15 -11.19
CA GLY A 36 9.39 14.21 -10.24
C GLY A 36 9.25 12.78 -10.76
N VAL A 37 9.64 11.81 -9.93
CA VAL A 37 9.52 10.39 -10.23
C VAL A 37 8.60 9.69 -9.24
N ILE A 38 7.83 8.74 -9.74
CA ILE A 38 6.98 7.84 -8.96
C ILE A 38 7.62 6.46 -9.00
N LEU A 39 8.02 5.93 -7.85
CA LEU A 39 8.51 4.56 -7.68
C LEU A 39 7.32 3.65 -7.35
N TRP A 40 6.90 2.85 -8.33
CA TRP A 40 5.77 1.93 -8.22
C TRP A 40 6.18 0.55 -7.72
N ASN A 41 5.46 0.05 -6.70
CA ASN A 41 5.63 -1.27 -6.11
C ASN A 41 4.37 -2.12 -6.35
N HIS A 42 4.53 -3.25 -7.05
CA HIS A 42 3.43 -4.20 -7.21
C HIS A 42 3.18 -5.00 -5.91
N GLY A 43 2.02 -5.67 -5.85
CA GLY A 43 1.64 -6.55 -4.75
C GLY A 43 2.43 -7.87 -4.73
N ILE A 44 1.97 -8.81 -3.91
CA ILE A 44 2.50 -10.17 -3.78
C ILE A 44 1.37 -11.16 -4.07
N ALA A 45 1.68 -12.30 -4.70
CA ALA A 45 0.69 -13.35 -4.97
C ALA A 45 1.33 -14.74 -5.04
N GLY A 46 2.10 -15.10 -4.00
CA GLY A 46 2.77 -16.40 -3.91
C GLY A 46 3.70 -16.65 -5.10
N THR A 47 3.52 -17.75 -5.81
CA THR A 47 4.36 -18.11 -6.97
C THR A 47 3.96 -17.38 -8.25
N GLN A 48 2.95 -16.51 -8.25
CA GLN A 48 2.52 -15.81 -9.46
C GLN A 48 3.46 -14.66 -9.83
N VAL A 49 3.67 -14.47 -11.13
CA VAL A 49 4.55 -13.45 -11.70
C VAL A 49 3.87 -12.08 -11.71
N GLN A 50 3.83 -11.42 -10.54
CA GLN A 50 3.17 -10.11 -10.38
C GLN A 50 3.89 -8.97 -11.12
N HIS A 51 5.21 -9.09 -11.34
CA HIS A 51 5.98 -8.09 -12.09
C HIS A 51 5.63 -8.04 -13.59
N ALA A 52 4.83 -8.95 -14.13
CA ALA A 52 4.32 -8.81 -15.51
C ALA A 52 3.14 -7.82 -15.61
N ALA A 53 2.42 -7.57 -14.50
CA ALA A 53 1.29 -6.65 -14.49
C ALA A 53 1.75 -5.19 -14.63
N PRO A 54 1.04 -4.32 -15.36
CA PRO A 54 1.39 -2.91 -15.46
C PRO A 54 1.23 -2.19 -14.11
N PRO A 55 1.86 -1.02 -13.92
CA PRO A 55 1.50 -0.14 -12.81
C PRO A 55 0.02 0.24 -12.82
N ALA A 56 -0.49 0.64 -11.66
CA ALA A 56 -1.88 1.08 -11.55
C ALA A 56 -2.20 2.16 -12.61
N LEU A 57 -3.31 1.97 -13.33
CA LEU A 57 -3.69 2.81 -14.47
C LEU A 57 -3.78 4.31 -14.10
N ALA A 58 -4.14 4.63 -12.86
CA ALA A 58 -4.17 6.01 -12.37
C ALA A 58 -2.80 6.72 -12.49
N LEU A 59 -1.67 5.99 -12.38
CA LEU A 59 -0.34 6.58 -12.53
C LEU A 59 -0.04 6.99 -13.97
N ARG A 60 -0.71 6.40 -14.95
CA ARG A 60 -0.61 6.80 -16.36
C ARG A 60 -1.04 8.25 -16.56
N LEU A 61 -2.06 8.70 -15.82
CA LEU A 61 -2.54 10.09 -15.83
C LEU A 61 -1.53 11.07 -15.21
N LEU A 62 -0.68 10.61 -14.29
CA LEU A 62 0.40 11.41 -13.72
C LEU A 62 1.57 11.50 -14.70
N GLN A 63 1.90 10.40 -15.39
CA GLN A 63 2.94 10.43 -16.41
C GLN A 63 2.58 11.36 -17.57
N ALA A 64 1.32 11.31 -18.03
CA ALA A 64 0.82 12.25 -19.04
C ALA A 64 0.94 13.73 -18.62
N ARG A 65 1.06 14.01 -17.31
CA ARG A 65 1.21 15.35 -16.74
C ARG A 65 2.65 15.70 -16.37
N GLY A 66 3.64 14.96 -16.86
CA GLY A 66 5.06 15.29 -16.70
C GLY A 66 5.73 14.65 -15.49
N TRP A 67 5.16 13.61 -14.89
CA TRP A 67 5.89 12.76 -13.94
C TRP A 67 6.54 11.61 -14.69
N ASP A 68 7.68 11.11 -14.22
CA ASP A 68 8.17 9.81 -14.67
C ASP A 68 7.67 8.72 -13.72
N VAL A 69 7.32 7.55 -14.25
CA VAL A 69 6.93 6.38 -13.47
C VAL A 69 7.99 5.32 -13.68
N LEU A 70 8.65 4.90 -12.59
CA LEU A 70 9.53 3.75 -12.58
C LEU A 70 8.87 2.63 -11.80
N LYS A 71 8.89 1.43 -12.37
CA LYS A 71 8.34 0.22 -11.77
C LYS A 71 9.47 -0.55 -11.13
N LEU A 72 9.40 -0.72 -9.81
CA LEU A 72 10.26 -1.64 -9.08
C LEU A 72 9.66 -3.05 -9.18
N ASN A 73 10.25 -3.83 -10.08
CA ASN A 73 9.92 -5.23 -10.25
C ASN A 73 10.61 -6.06 -9.18
N ARG A 74 9.88 -7.06 -8.68
CA ARG A 74 10.37 -8.05 -7.73
C ARG A 74 10.11 -9.44 -8.29
N HIS A 75 11.11 -10.30 -8.17
CA HIS A 75 10.97 -11.69 -8.59
C HIS A 75 10.09 -12.45 -7.59
N ASN A 76 9.04 -13.10 -8.06
CA ASN A 76 8.13 -13.94 -7.26
C ASN A 76 8.86 -15.05 -6.48
N LEU A 77 9.89 -15.67 -7.05
CA LEU A 77 10.70 -16.70 -6.35
C LEU A 77 11.56 -16.13 -5.22
N SER A 78 11.75 -14.81 -5.20
CA SER A 78 12.40 -14.13 -4.09
C SER A 78 11.41 -13.80 -2.98
N GLU A 79 10.13 -14.18 -3.06
CA GLU A 79 9.14 -13.82 -2.06
C GLU A 79 9.06 -14.86 -0.91
N GLY A 80 8.98 -14.39 0.34
CA GLY A 80 9.04 -15.21 1.54
C GLY A 80 8.98 -14.37 2.83
N ALA A 81 9.43 -14.93 3.96
CA ALA A 81 9.34 -14.28 5.28
C ALA A 81 10.01 -12.89 5.32
N ASP A 82 11.15 -12.73 4.66
CA ASP A 82 11.92 -11.48 4.62
C ASP A 82 11.52 -10.53 3.47
N SER A 83 10.40 -10.79 2.80
CA SER A 83 9.99 -9.98 1.64
C SER A 83 9.81 -8.51 1.97
N TYR A 84 9.14 -8.19 3.08
CA TYR A 84 8.85 -6.81 3.47
C TYR A 84 10.14 -6.03 3.71
N ARG A 85 11.00 -6.51 4.62
CA ARG A 85 12.29 -5.89 4.93
C ARG A 85 13.14 -5.64 3.67
N ARG A 86 13.28 -6.64 2.80
CA ARG A 86 14.06 -6.48 1.55
C ARG A 86 13.41 -5.49 0.57
N ALA A 87 12.09 -5.43 0.52
CA ALA A 87 11.40 -4.48 -0.34
C ALA A 87 11.57 -3.05 0.17
N GLU A 88 11.47 -2.82 1.48
CA GLU A 88 11.75 -1.53 2.11
C GLU A 88 13.19 -1.07 1.85
N GLU A 89 14.18 -1.93 2.13
CA GLU A 89 15.60 -1.65 1.88
C GLU A 89 15.83 -1.27 0.42
N ARG A 90 15.26 -2.04 -0.51
CA ARG A 90 15.39 -1.74 -1.92
C ARG A 90 14.73 -0.42 -2.31
N VAL A 91 13.55 -0.10 -1.78
CA VAL A 91 12.89 1.18 -2.05
C VAL A 91 13.73 2.35 -1.50
N LEU A 92 14.31 2.21 -0.32
CA LEU A 92 15.20 3.22 0.27
C LEU A 92 16.46 3.45 -0.59
N GLU A 93 17.06 2.38 -1.12
CA GLU A 93 18.17 2.46 -2.08
C GLU A 93 17.76 3.20 -3.36
N GLU A 94 16.57 2.92 -3.88
CA GLU A 94 16.09 3.58 -5.10
C GLU A 94 15.74 5.05 -4.86
N ILE A 95 15.20 5.42 -3.70
CA ILE A 95 15.01 6.82 -3.32
C ILE A 95 16.35 7.57 -3.39
N LYS A 96 17.40 7.03 -2.76
CA LYS A 96 18.74 7.62 -2.79
C LYS A 96 19.28 7.70 -4.22
N THR A 97 19.10 6.64 -5.00
CA THR A 97 19.57 6.55 -6.40
C THR A 97 18.87 7.59 -7.27
N GLN A 98 17.55 7.71 -7.19
CA GLN A 98 16.80 8.67 -8.01
C GLN A 98 17.07 10.11 -7.57
N ARG A 99 17.30 10.35 -6.28
CA ARG A 99 17.76 11.65 -5.79
C ARG A 99 19.12 12.02 -6.41
N ALA A 100 20.08 11.10 -6.35
CA ALA A 100 21.42 11.31 -6.92
C ALA A 100 21.39 11.54 -8.44
N ARG A 101 20.41 10.96 -9.14
CA ARG A 101 20.15 11.23 -10.57
C ARG A 101 19.52 12.60 -10.85
N GLY A 102 19.10 13.34 -9.83
CA GLY A 102 18.58 14.70 -9.97
C GLY A 102 17.07 14.85 -9.84
N TYR A 103 16.32 13.79 -9.54
CA TYR A 103 14.88 13.94 -9.29
C TYR A 103 14.62 14.73 -8.00
N ARG A 104 13.99 15.90 -8.16
CA ARG A 104 13.67 16.82 -7.06
C ARG A 104 12.52 16.34 -6.19
N LYS A 105 11.52 15.69 -6.78
CA LYS A 105 10.36 15.13 -6.08
C LYS A 105 10.33 13.63 -6.31
N ILE A 106 10.28 12.87 -5.23
CA ILE A 106 10.20 11.41 -5.26
C ILE A 106 8.90 11.02 -4.56
N VAL A 107 8.06 10.28 -5.25
CA VAL A 107 6.82 9.70 -4.72
C VAL A 107 7.01 8.20 -4.68
N ILE A 108 6.69 7.59 -3.55
CA ILE A 108 6.55 6.13 -3.49
C ILE A 108 5.09 5.75 -3.64
N ALA A 109 4.83 4.76 -4.48
CA ALA A 109 3.50 4.28 -4.75
C ALA A 109 3.47 2.76 -4.72
N GLY A 110 2.34 2.17 -4.36
CA GLY A 110 2.18 0.72 -4.47
C GLY A 110 0.76 0.23 -4.23
N GLN A 111 0.56 -1.06 -4.53
CA GLN A 111 -0.70 -1.76 -4.28
C GLN A 111 -0.51 -2.94 -3.31
N SER A 112 -1.48 -3.21 -2.43
CA SER A 112 -1.47 -4.38 -1.54
C SER A 112 -0.18 -4.42 -0.71
N PHE A 113 0.61 -5.48 -0.80
CA PHE A 113 1.96 -5.56 -0.23
C PHE A 113 2.82 -4.34 -0.58
N GLY A 114 2.86 -3.93 -1.84
CA GLY A 114 3.61 -2.75 -2.27
C GLY A 114 3.03 -1.45 -1.71
N GLY A 115 1.73 -1.42 -1.44
CA GLY A 115 1.06 -0.29 -0.77
C GLY A 115 1.47 -0.19 0.70
N ARG A 116 1.61 -1.31 1.40
CA ARG A 116 2.14 -1.35 2.78
C ARG A 116 3.60 -0.91 2.84
N VAL A 117 4.46 -1.44 1.96
CA VAL A 117 5.85 -0.97 1.83
C VAL A 117 5.89 0.55 1.59
N ALA A 118 5.00 1.08 0.75
CA ALA A 118 4.93 2.51 0.50
C ALA A 118 4.55 3.31 1.77
N LEU A 119 3.68 2.79 2.62
CA LEU A 119 3.34 3.43 3.90
C LEU A 119 4.49 3.35 4.91
N GLU A 120 5.14 2.19 5.06
CA GLU A 120 6.25 1.97 6.00
C GLU A 120 7.47 2.83 5.66
N VAL A 121 7.84 2.93 4.38
CA VAL A 121 8.90 3.85 3.95
C VAL A 121 8.45 5.32 4.07
N GLY A 122 7.16 5.58 3.81
CA GLY A 122 6.56 6.92 3.91
C GLY A 122 6.62 7.53 5.30
N THR A 123 6.56 6.71 6.35
CA THR A 123 6.64 7.17 7.74
C THR A 123 8.06 7.33 8.26
N THR A 124 9.04 6.71 7.60
CA THR A 124 10.44 6.66 8.05
C THR A 124 11.37 7.57 7.24
N SER A 125 11.00 7.93 6.01
CA SER A 125 11.82 8.77 5.14
C SER A 125 11.31 10.21 5.07
N SER A 126 12.14 11.17 5.48
CA SER A 126 11.89 12.61 5.28
C SER A 126 12.17 13.08 3.84
N ASP A 127 12.64 12.19 2.96
CA ASP A 127 13.05 12.51 1.59
C ASP A 127 11.91 12.39 0.57
N LEU A 128 10.70 12.08 1.00
CA LEU A 128 9.58 11.86 0.09
C LEU A 128 8.75 13.12 -0.11
N PHE A 129 8.30 13.32 -1.35
CA PHE A 129 7.32 14.34 -1.67
C PHE A 129 5.90 13.88 -1.30
N ALA A 130 5.59 12.61 -1.56
CA ALA A 130 4.29 12.01 -1.22
C ALA A 130 4.37 10.47 -1.21
N THR A 131 3.35 9.85 -0.62
CA THR A 131 3.10 8.40 -0.66
C THR A 131 1.72 8.14 -1.25
N ILE A 132 1.61 7.17 -2.17
CA ILE A 132 0.35 6.68 -2.74
C ILE A 132 0.18 5.19 -2.44
N ALA A 133 -0.64 4.86 -1.45
CA ALA A 133 -0.92 3.48 -1.08
C ALA A 133 -2.32 3.06 -1.58
N MET A 134 -2.38 2.12 -2.53
CA MET A 134 -3.64 1.59 -3.07
C MET A 134 -3.94 0.24 -2.46
N ALA A 135 -5.11 0.11 -1.83
CA ALA A 135 -5.54 -1.11 -1.16
C ALA A 135 -4.40 -1.79 -0.36
N PRO A 136 -3.69 -1.06 0.54
CA PRO A 136 -2.53 -1.60 1.23
C PRO A 136 -2.93 -2.80 2.08
N GLY A 137 -2.15 -3.88 2.02
CA GLY A 137 -2.36 -5.03 2.88
C GLY A 137 -1.91 -4.67 4.29
N MET A 138 -2.81 -4.58 5.25
CA MET A 138 -2.47 -4.34 6.65
C MET A 138 -2.52 -5.66 7.40
N GLU A 139 -1.62 -5.87 8.35
CA GLU A 139 -1.77 -6.94 9.34
C GLU A 139 -3.07 -6.67 10.13
N THR A 140 -4.16 -7.35 9.81
CA THR A 140 -5.35 -7.28 10.66
C THR A 140 -5.14 -8.27 11.80
N THR A 141 -4.56 -7.81 12.90
CA THR A 141 -4.90 -8.41 14.20
C THR A 141 -6.32 -7.95 14.55
N ILE A 142 -7.32 -8.51 13.88
CA ILE A 142 -8.68 -8.56 14.40
C ILE A 142 -8.91 -10.03 14.79
N GLY A 143 -8.59 -10.33 16.05
CA GLY A 143 -9.08 -11.54 16.73
C GLY A 143 -8.16 -12.77 16.73
N THR A 144 -6.98 -12.70 17.35
CA THR A 144 -6.46 -13.80 18.17
C THR A 144 -5.66 -13.22 19.33
N ALA A 145 -6.32 -13.07 20.48
CA ALA A 145 -5.64 -12.85 21.75
C ALA A 145 -4.92 -14.15 22.14
N GLY A 146 -3.63 -14.24 21.84
CA GLY A 146 -2.71 -15.21 22.45
C GLY A 146 -1.89 -14.51 23.55
N PRO A 147 -1.70 -15.10 24.73
CA PRO A 147 -1.13 -14.39 25.87
C PRO A 147 0.40 -14.38 25.73
N ARG A 148 0.94 -13.27 25.23
CA ARG A 148 2.23 -12.64 25.61
C ARG A 148 2.73 -11.77 24.45
N GLY A 149 2.48 -10.48 24.53
CA GLY A 149 3.15 -9.47 23.73
C GLY A 149 2.91 -8.11 24.36
N ARG A 150 3.97 -7.46 24.86
CA ARG A 150 3.90 -6.13 25.49
C ARG A 150 3.24 -5.12 24.55
N PRO A 151 2.38 -4.20 25.04
CA PRO A 151 1.89 -3.11 24.23
C PRO A 151 3.07 -2.18 23.91
N THR A 152 3.45 -2.07 22.64
CA THR A 152 4.28 -0.96 22.19
C THR A 152 3.40 0.28 22.17
N SER A 153 3.48 1.07 23.23
CA SER A 153 2.90 2.40 23.33
C SER A 153 3.57 3.32 22.32
N ALA A 154 3.02 3.41 21.11
CA ALA A 154 3.34 4.47 20.15
C ALA A 154 2.53 5.73 20.51
N CYS A 155 2.82 6.32 21.67
CA CYS A 155 2.38 7.64 22.09
C CYS A 155 3.32 8.16 23.18
N ALA A 156 4.57 8.42 22.82
CA ALA A 156 5.48 9.21 23.65
C ALA A 156 6.52 9.89 22.77
N SER A 157 6.20 11.09 22.29
CA SER A 157 7.24 12.07 22.03
C SER A 157 6.74 13.47 22.42
N PRO A 158 7.44 14.18 23.32
CA PRO A 158 7.01 15.48 23.82
C PRO A 158 7.59 16.55 22.90
N ARG A 159 6.92 16.82 21.77
CA ARG A 159 6.97 18.07 20.97
C ARG A 159 6.54 17.76 19.53
N ALA A 160 5.30 18.08 19.21
CA ALA A 160 4.87 18.77 17.98
C ALA A 160 3.37 18.54 17.76
N SER A 161 2.63 19.65 17.73
CA SER A 161 1.36 19.88 17.02
C SER A 161 0.35 18.74 16.92
N VAL A 162 -0.73 18.91 17.70
CA VAL A 162 -1.98 18.14 17.69
C VAL A 162 -2.50 17.93 16.26
N SER A 163 -2.47 16.69 15.79
CA SER A 163 -3.26 16.26 14.61
C SER A 163 -4.63 15.78 15.06
N PRO A 164 -5.74 16.16 14.40
CA PRO A 164 -7.11 15.88 14.87
C PRO A 164 -7.56 14.41 14.74
N TRP A 165 -6.66 13.50 14.37
CA TRP A 165 -6.98 12.07 14.19
C TRP A 165 -6.91 11.24 15.50
N CYS A 166 -6.49 11.83 16.63
CA CYS A 166 -6.45 11.12 17.93
C CYS A 166 -7.76 11.18 18.74
N SER A 167 -8.79 11.89 18.30
CA SER A 167 -10.00 12.12 19.13
C SER A 167 -11.19 11.18 18.86
N GLN A 168 -11.03 10.10 18.08
CA GLN A 168 -12.14 9.17 17.79
C GLN A 168 -11.98 7.74 18.34
N ALA A 169 -10.85 7.42 18.99
CA ALA A 169 -10.69 6.14 19.68
C ALA A 169 -11.24 6.23 21.12
N GLY A 170 -12.54 6.48 21.27
CA GLY A 170 -13.13 6.71 22.58
C GLY A 170 -14.64 6.84 22.60
N MET A 171 -15.37 6.10 21.75
CA MET A 171 -16.81 5.92 21.94
C MET A 171 -17.10 4.42 22.07
N SER A 172 -17.23 4.02 23.34
CA SER A 172 -17.72 2.73 23.77
C SER A 172 -19.09 2.46 23.12
N SER A 173 -19.24 1.34 22.41
CA SER A 173 -20.54 0.89 21.91
C SER A 173 -21.41 0.52 23.10
N SER A 174 -22.39 1.37 23.40
CA SER A 174 -23.49 1.02 24.29
C SER A 174 -24.30 -0.13 23.68
N ALA A 175 -24.56 -1.14 24.52
CA ALA A 175 -25.33 -2.33 24.20
C ALA A 175 -26.71 -2.00 23.60
N ILE A 176 -27.08 -2.75 22.57
CA ILE A 176 -28.43 -2.76 21.99
C ILE A 176 -29.38 -3.42 23.01
N PRO A 177 -30.47 -2.77 23.46
CA PRO A 177 -31.47 -3.42 24.29
C PRO A 177 -32.35 -4.34 23.41
N THR A 178 -32.46 -5.60 23.82
CA THR A 178 -33.40 -6.58 23.27
C THR A 178 -34.85 -6.12 23.49
N ALA A 179 -35.56 -5.81 22.40
CA ALA A 179 -36.97 -5.47 22.42
C ALA A 179 -37.82 -6.68 22.84
N GLY A 180 -38.66 -6.49 23.86
CA GLY A 180 -39.58 -7.48 24.40
C GLY A 180 -40.70 -7.86 23.43
N ARG A 181 -41.09 -9.14 23.48
CA ARG A 181 -42.30 -9.68 22.83
C ARG A 181 -43.56 -9.09 23.49
N PRO A 182 -44.53 -8.55 22.73
CA PRO A 182 -45.85 -8.27 23.26
C PRO A 182 -46.70 -9.54 23.26
N ARG A 183 -47.33 -9.84 24.41
CA ARG A 183 -48.46 -10.76 24.52
C ARG A 183 -49.71 -10.06 24.00
N GLY A 184 -50.40 -10.65 23.02
CA GLY A 184 -51.68 -10.17 22.51
C GLY A 184 -52.61 -11.32 22.18
N ARG A 185 -53.75 -11.39 22.87
CA ARG A 185 -54.87 -12.32 22.72
C ARG A 185 -55.56 -12.18 21.35
N SER A 186 -56.00 -13.29 20.76
CA SER A 186 -57.22 -13.36 19.93
C SER A 186 -57.79 -14.79 19.99
N SER A 187 -58.84 -15.01 20.79
CA SER A 187 -60.23 -15.24 20.34
C SER A 187 -60.49 -16.61 19.68
N ARG A 188 -61.21 -17.47 20.42
CA ARG A 188 -61.82 -18.74 19.99
C ARG A 188 -62.84 -18.52 18.86
N PRO A 189 -63.07 -19.51 17.97
CA PRO A 189 -64.36 -19.70 17.32
C PRO A 189 -65.21 -20.76 18.05
N ARG A 190 -66.52 -20.49 18.09
CA ARG A 190 -67.62 -21.37 18.52
C ARG A 190 -67.82 -22.50 17.52
N ALA A 191 -68.16 -23.68 18.02
CA ALA A 191 -68.64 -24.82 17.25
C ALA A 191 -70.17 -24.83 17.16
N GLY A 192 -70.68 -25.29 16.00
CA GLY A 192 -72.02 -25.85 15.77
C GLY A 192 -72.85 -25.14 14.69
N PRO A 193 -73.77 -25.83 13.97
CA PRO A 193 -73.98 -27.29 13.83
C PRO A 193 -74.16 -27.76 12.35
N THR A 194 -73.97 -29.06 12.12
CA THR A 194 -74.66 -29.88 11.11
C THR A 194 -74.86 -31.27 11.69
#